data_AF-A0A257TKD4-F1
#
_entry.id   AF-A0A257TKD4-F1
#
_cell.length_a   1.000
_cell.length_b   1.000
_cell.length_c   1.000
_cell.angle_alpha   90.00
_cell.angle_beta   90.00
_cell.angle_gamma   90.00
#
_symmetry.space_group_name_H-M   'P 1'
#
loop_
_entity.id
_entity.type
_entity.pdbx_description
1 polymer ?
#
loop_
_entity_poly.entity_id
_entity_poly.type
_entity_poly.pdbx_seq_one_letter_code
_entity_poly.pdbx_strand_id
1 'polypeptide(L)' 'MEDFRPIDGRFWRDTTQQTLYPKYDIKMSARDLARFGTLYCNGGTWNGHQILSKDWIAATFTSYSTTN' A
#
# COMPACT_ATOMS: atom_id res chain seq x y z
N MET A 1 3.45 1.62 11.22
CA MET A 1 2.90 0.27 11.42
C MET A 1 3.30 -0.17 12.80
N GLU A 2 2.34 -0.56 13.61
CA GLU A 2 2.55 -0.91 15.02
C GLU A 2 2.89 -2.38 15.21
N ASP A 3 2.33 -3.29 14.39
CA ASP A 3 2.55 -4.73 14.52
C ASP A 3 3.59 -5.25 13.49
N PHE A 4 4.14 -4.37 12.66
CA PHE A 4 5.10 -4.73 11.62
C PHE A 4 6.41 -5.26 12.20
N ARG A 5 6.88 -6.36 11.60
CA ARG A 5 8.22 -6.91 11.81
C ARG A 5 8.94 -6.99 10.47
N PRO A 6 10.28 -6.87 10.43
CA PRO A 6 11.05 -6.98 9.19
C PRO A 6 10.77 -8.27 8.38
N ILE A 7 10.43 -9.37 9.06
CA ILE A 7 10.10 -10.66 8.44
C ILE A 7 8.76 -10.67 7.68
N ASP A 8 7.91 -9.67 7.91
CA ASP A 8 6.60 -9.55 7.29
C ASP A 8 6.69 -9.01 5.84
N GLY A 9 7.83 -8.42 5.46
CA GLY A 9 8.18 -8.15 4.07
C GLY A 9 9.14 -9.20 3.53
N ARG A 10 8.82 -9.82 2.39
CA ARG A 10 9.75 -10.72 1.71
C ARG A 10 9.88 -10.40 0.23
N PHE A 11 11.14 -10.28 -0.19
CA PHE A 11 11.53 -10.25 -1.58
C PHE A 11 11.65 -11.68 -2.09
N TRP A 12 10.68 -12.10 -2.91
CA TRP A 12 10.73 -13.41 -3.55
C TRP A 12 11.17 -13.24 -5.00
N ARG A 13 12.41 -13.66 -5.28
CA ARG A 13 12.88 -13.84 -6.64
C ARG A 13 12.48 -15.24 -7.08
N ASP A 14 11.54 -15.32 -8.01
CA ASP A 14 11.15 -16.59 -8.60
C ASP A 14 12.37 -17.22 -9.32
N THR A 15 12.74 -18.43 -8.89
CA THR A 15 13.84 -19.19 -9.48
C THR A 15 13.37 -20.01 -10.69
N THR A 16 12.04 -20.14 -10.87
CA THR A 16 11.39 -20.90 -11.94
C THR A 16 11.17 -20.11 -13.22
N GLN A 17 11.58 -18.83 -13.26
CA GLN A 17 11.46 -17.90 -14.40
C GLN A 17 10.02 -17.73 -14.94
N GLN A 18 8.98 -17.98 -14.15
CA GLN A 18 7.59 -17.82 -14.62
C GLN A 18 7.20 -16.36 -14.81
N THR A 19 7.89 -15.45 -14.11
CA THR A 19 7.66 -14.01 -14.19
C THR A 19 8.98 -13.27 -14.26
N LEU A 20 9.09 -12.32 -15.20
CA LEU A 20 10.22 -11.39 -15.31
C LEU A 20 10.34 -10.49 -14.07
N TYR A 21 9.22 -10.25 -13.37
CA TYR A 21 9.15 -9.33 -12.25
C TYR A 21 9.15 -10.08 -10.91
N PRO A 22 9.98 -9.64 -9.94
CA PRO A 22 9.99 -10.23 -8.62
C PRO A 22 8.67 -9.95 -7.88
N LYS A 23 8.24 -10.91 -7.07
CA LYS A 23 7.06 -10.78 -6.21
C LYS A 23 7.46 -10.15 -4.88
N TYR A 24 6.70 -9.15 -4.45
CA TYR A 24 6.88 -8.51 -3.15
C TYR A 24 5.72 -8.92 -2.25
N ASP A 25 5.99 -9.85 -1.34
CA ASP A 25 5.00 -10.24 -0.34
C ASP A 25 5.06 -9.26 0.82
N ILE A 26 3.91 -8.62 1.09
CA ILE A 26 3.72 -7.77 2.25
C ILE A 26 2.66 -8.40 3.12
N LYS A 27 3.04 -8.81 4.33
CA LYS A 27 2.12 -9.24 5.37
C LYS A 27 1.89 -8.09 6.33
N MET A 28 0.64 -7.92 6.75
CA MET A 28 0.27 -6.90 7.73
C MET A 28 -0.85 -7.40 8.63
N SER A 29 -0.87 -6.91 9.88
CA SER A 29 -2.00 -7.16 10.76
C SER A 29 -3.24 -6.41 10.27
N ALA A 30 -4.43 -6.86 10.68
CA ALA A 30 -5.66 -6.14 10.38
C ALA A 30 -5.63 -4.70 10.94
N ARG A 31 -4.96 -4.47 12.07
CA ARG A 31 -4.82 -3.15 12.68
C ARG A 31 -3.95 -2.23 11.84
N ASP A 32 -2.82 -2.72 11.34
CA ASP A 32 -1.97 -1.93 10.44
C ASP A 32 -2.67 -1.62 9.12
N LEU A 33 -3.48 -2.55 8.61
CA LEU A 33 -4.29 -2.29 7.40
C LEU A 33 -5.37 -1.23 7.67
N ALA A 34 -6.03 -1.31 8.83
CA ALA A 34 -7.01 -0.31 9.23
C ALA A 34 -6.39 1.09 9.33
N ARG A 35 -5.17 1.22 9.89
CA ARG A 35 -4.46 2.52 9.94
C ARG A 35 -4.16 3.09 8.56
N PHE A 36 -3.75 2.24 7.62
CA PHE A 36 -3.58 2.65 6.23
C PHE A 36 -4.88 3.16 5.62
N GLY A 37 -6.00 2.46 5.85
CA GLY A 37 -7.33 2.92 5.46
C GLY A 37 -7.70 4.27 6.08
N THR A 38 -7.46 4.44 7.38
CA THR A 38 -7.70 5.71 8.09
C THR A 38 -6.90 6.86 7.50
N LEU A 39 -5.64 6.64 7.10
CA LEU A 39 -4.84 7.67 6.41
C LEU A 39 -5.54 8.17 5.13
N TYR A 40 -6.11 7.26 4.34
CA TYR A 40 -6.86 7.61 3.13
C TYR A 40 -8.18 8.32 3.45
N CYS A 41 -8.95 7.82 4.42
CA CYS A 41 -10.19 8.47 4.87
C CYS A 41 -9.94 9.90 5.38
N ASN A 42 -8.77 10.16 5.96
CA ASN A 42 -8.38 11.48 6.46
C ASN A 42 -7.69 12.34 5.40
N GLY A 43 -7.84 12.02 4.11
CA GLY A 43 -7.25 12.81 3.02
C GLY A 43 -5.71 12.88 3.09
N GLY A 44 -5.07 11.81 3.53
CA GLY A 44 -3.62 11.69 3.64
C GLY A 44 -3.01 12.30 4.90
N THR A 45 -3.84 12.73 5.87
CA THR A 45 -3.39 13.31 7.13
C THR A 45 -3.35 12.27 8.25
N TRP A 46 -2.25 12.25 9.00
CA TRP A 46 -2.09 11.42 10.18
C TRP A 46 -1.52 12.26 11.33
N ASN A 47 -2.17 12.23 12.50
CA ASN A 47 -1.78 13.03 13.67
C ASN A 47 -1.55 14.53 13.35
N GLY A 48 -2.38 15.11 12.49
CA GLY A 48 -2.28 16.52 12.08
C GLY A 48 -1.18 16.81 11.04
N HIS A 49 -0.42 15.81 10.61
CA HIS A 49 0.61 15.96 9.58
C HIS A 49 0.18 15.35 8.25
N GLN A 50 0.40 16.08 7.15
CA GLN A 50 0.10 15.60 5.81
C GLN A 50 1.19 14.63 5.35
N ILE A 51 0.89 13.33 5.35
CA ILE A 51 1.82 12.28 4.89
C ILE A 51 1.71 12.06 3.38
N LEU A 52 0.48 12.04 2.86
CA LEU A 52 0.20 11.94 1.41
C LEU A 52 -0.53 13.20 0.97
N SER A 53 -0.22 13.79 -0.19
CA SER A 53 -0.97 14.96 -0.64
C SER A 53 -2.44 14.62 -0.92
N LYS A 54 -3.32 15.61 -0.75
CA LYS A 54 -4.75 15.44 -1.10
C LYS A 54 -4.93 15.08 -2.58
N ASP A 55 -4.10 15.68 -3.45
CA ASP A 55 -4.11 15.38 -4.88
C ASP A 55 -3.73 13.93 -5.17
N TRP A 56 -2.77 13.36 -4.43
CA TRP A 56 -2.43 11.94 -4.52
C TRP A 56 -3.61 11.05 -4.14
N ILE A 57 -4.28 11.36 -3.02
CA ILE A 57 -5.48 10.62 -2.60
C ILE A 57 -6.55 10.67 -3.69
N ALA A 58 -6.84 11.85 -4.24
CA ALA A 58 -7.81 12.01 -5.32
C ALA A 58 -7.41 11.20 -6.57
N ALA A 59 -6.13 11.25 -6.96
CA ALA A 59 -5.61 10.49 -8.10
C ALA A 59 -5.81 8.98 -7.94
N THR A 60 -5.68 8.43 -6.73
CA THR A 60 -5.85 6.98 -6.50
C THR A 60 -7.26 6.45 -6.73
N PHE A 61 -8.27 7.32 -6.70
CA PHE A 61 -9.66 6.97 -6.99
C PHE A 61 -10.08 7.31 -8.43
N THR A 62 -9.19 7.93 -9.21
CA THR A 62 -9.44 8.23 -10.61
C THR A 62 -9.29 6.96 -11.45
N SER A 63 -10.30 6.61 -12.23
CA SER A 63 -10.17 5.53 -13.22
C SER A 63 -9.32 6.02 -14.40
N TYR A 64 -8.19 5.34 -14.63
CA TYR A 64 -7.33 5.60 -15.78
C TYR A 64 -7.56 4.61 -16.94
N SER A 65 -8.37 3.58 -16.72
CA SER A 65 -8.70 2.59 -17.73
C SER A 65 -10.07 2.88 -18.32
N THR A 66 -10.15 2.92 -19.65
CA THR A 66 -11.41 2.94 -20.38
C THR A 66 -11.86 1.50 -20.61
N THR A 67 -13.01 1.11 -20.06
CA THR A 67 -13.63 -0.17 -20.37
C THR A 67 -14.67 0.04 -21.48
N ASN A 68 -14.55 -0.74 -22.57
CA ASN A 68 -15.50 -0.77 -23.69
C ASN A 68 -16.75 -1.59 -23.36
#